data_AF-A0A7W1J376-F1
#
_entry.id   AF-A0A7W1J376-F1
#
_cell.length_a   1.000
_cell.length_b   1.000
_cell.length_c   1.000
_cell.angle_alpha   90.00
_cell.angle_beta   90.00
_cell.angle_gamma   90.00
#
_symmetry.space_group_name_H-M   'P 1'
#
loop_
_entity.id
_entity.type
_entity.pdbx_description
1 polymer ?
#
loop_
_entity_poly.entity_id
_entity_poly.type
_entity_poly.pdbx_seq_one_letter_code
_entity_poly.pdbx_strand_id
1 'polypeptide(L)' 'AIDTLLPKPPEHVRLMLNYAAPWCEIPGNGNEKHFPEYPEESLEDWHRRHGLHG' A
#
# COMPACT_ATOMS: atom_id res chain seq x y z
N ALA A 1 0.19 -15.69 -21.71
CA ALA A 1 0.37 -14.39 -21.02
C ALA A 1 -0.98 -13.69 -21.02
N ILE A 2 -1.26 -12.85 -20.03
CA ILE A 2 -2.42 -11.95 -20.12
C ILE A 2 -1.89 -10.66 -20.76
N ASP A 3 -2.27 -10.43 -22.01
CA ASP A 3 -1.70 -9.35 -22.85
C ASP A 3 -2.37 -7.97 -22.59
N THR A 4 -3.10 -7.82 -21.48
CA THR A 4 -3.70 -6.55 -21.05
C THR A 4 -2.82 -5.88 -19.99
N LEU A 5 -2.55 -4.59 -20.18
CA LEU A 5 -1.86 -3.79 -19.17
C LEU A 5 -2.64 -3.81 -17.85
N LEU A 6 -1.92 -4.03 -16.75
CA LEU A 6 -2.51 -3.95 -15.43
C LEU A 6 -2.90 -2.49 -15.12
N PRO A 7 -4.07 -2.27 -14.49
CA PRO A 7 -4.44 -0.94 -14.03
C PRO A 7 -3.46 -0.46 -12.96
N LYS A 8 -3.29 0.86 -12.87
CA LYS A 8 -2.58 1.45 -11.73
C LYS A 8 -3.42 1.24 -10.46
N PRO A 9 -2.79 0.91 -9.32
CA PRO A 9 -3.51 0.80 -8.07
C PRO A 9 -4.05 2.18 -7.64
N PRO A 10 -5.18 2.22 -6.90
CA PRO A 10 -5.77 3.48 -6.45
C PRO A 10 -4.96 4.17 -5.34
N GLU A 11 -4.17 3.40 -4.56
CA GLU A 11 -3.37 3.90 -3.44
C GLU A 11 -2.22 2.92 -3.16
N HIS A 12 -1.08 3.45 -2.69
CA HIS A 12 -0.01 2.66 -2.07
C HIS A 12 0.05 2.97 -0.58
N VAL A 13 0.21 1.91 0.22
CA VAL A 13 0.41 1.99 1.67
C VAL A 13 1.67 1.21 2.02
N ARG A 14 2.56 1.81 2.81
CA ARG A 14 3.73 1.12 3.36
C ARG A 14 3.54 0.90 4.85
N LEU A 15 3.72 -0.34 5.28
CA LEU A 15 3.59 -0.78 6.66
C LEU A 15 4.89 -1.42 7.14
N MET A 16 5.04 -1.55 8.45
CA MET A 16 6.22 -2.17 9.10
C MET A 16 7.54 -1.42 8.84
N LEU A 17 7.49 -0.11 8.65
CA LEU A 17 8.68 0.70 8.34
C LEU A 17 9.72 0.73 9.47
N ASN A 18 9.34 0.47 10.73
CA ASN A 18 10.30 0.32 11.83
C ASN A 18 11.25 -0.88 11.64
N TYR A 19 10.83 -1.85 10.83
CA TYR A 19 11.58 -3.07 10.54
C TYR A 19 12.08 -3.12 9.10
N ALA A 20 11.89 -2.04 8.33
CA ALA A 20 12.40 -1.97 6.97
C ALA A 20 13.93 -2.07 6.99
N ALA A 21 14.48 -2.88 6.08
CA ALA A 21 15.92 -3.00 5.97
C ALA A 21 16.53 -1.65 5.54
N PRO A 22 17.73 -1.27 6.02
CA PRO A 22 18.34 0.03 5.71
C PRO A 22 18.61 0.28 4.23
N TRP A 23 18.68 -0.78 3.42
CA TRP A 23 18.89 -0.69 1.97
C TRP A 23 17.59 -0.50 1.19
N CYS A 24 16.41 -0.56 1.83
CA CYS A 24 15.14 -0.32 1.17
C CYS A 24 14.94 1.17 0.89
N GLU A 25 14.69 1.51 -0.37
CA GLU A 25 14.27 2.87 -0.74
C GLU A 25 12.80 3.10 -0.34
N ILE A 26 12.61 4.00 0.62
CA ILE A 26 11.29 4.44 1.08
C ILE A 26 11.10 5.88 0.57
N PRO A 27 10.38 6.11 -0.55
CA PRO A 27 9.98 7.45 -0.98
C PRO A 27 9.30 8.19 0.17
N GLY A 28 9.87 9.31 0.60
CA GLY A 28 9.35 10.07 1.74
C GLY A 28 8.21 11.04 1.41
N ASN A 29 7.89 11.22 0.12
CA ASN A 29 7.25 12.45 -0.37
C ASN A 29 6.05 12.19 -1.31
N GLY A 30 5.58 10.95 -1.43
CA GLY A 30 4.41 10.61 -2.25
C GLY A 30 3.11 10.79 -1.47
N ASN A 31 1.96 10.79 -2.16
CA ASN A 31 0.62 10.63 -1.56
C ASN A 31 0.42 9.23 -0.93
N GLU A 32 1.50 8.53 -0.57
CA GLU A 32 1.50 7.20 0.03
C GLU A 32 1.38 7.34 1.55
N LYS A 33 0.61 6.46 2.18
CA LYS A 33 0.54 6.39 3.63
C LYS A 33 1.67 5.53 4.16
N HIS A 34 2.36 6.01 5.18
CA HIS A 34 3.45 5.32 5.84
C HIS A 34 3.09 4.99 7.29
N PHE A 35 3.25 3.72 7.64
CA PHE A 35 3.02 3.22 8.97
C PHE A 35 4.27 2.52 9.52
N PRO A 36 4.67 2.86 10.77
CA PRO A 36 5.80 2.18 11.41
C PRO A 36 5.55 0.70 11.62
N GLU A 37 4.29 0.33 11.87
CA GLU A 37 3.80 -1.04 12.07
C GLU A 37 2.48 -1.23 11.28
N TYR A 38 1.58 -2.11 11.70
CA TYR A 38 0.28 -2.24 11.06
C TYR A 38 -0.60 -0.99 11.32
N PRO A 39 -1.32 -0.49 10.30
CA PRO A 39 -2.36 0.50 10.51
C PRO A 39 -3.55 -0.08 11.28
N GLU A 40 -4.37 0.79 11.86
CA GLU A 40 -5.67 0.40 12.44
C GLU A 40 -6.65 -0.10 11.36
N GLU A 41 -6.55 0.43 10.14
CA GLU A 41 -7.33 -0.01 8.99
C GLU A 41 -6.91 -1.43 8.57
N SER A 42 -7.88 -2.35 8.49
CA SER A 42 -7.64 -3.68 7.95
C SER A 42 -7.53 -3.65 6.42
N LEU A 43 -6.91 -4.67 5.83
CA LEU A 43 -6.84 -4.79 4.36
C LEU A 43 -8.25 -4.91 3.73
N GLU A 44 -9.20 -5.52 4.43
CA GLU A 44 -10.60 -5.58 4.02
C GLU A 44 -11.24 -4.18 4.02
N ASP A 45 -11.06 -3.41 5.09
CA ASP A 45 -11.56 -2.05 5.19
C ASP A 45 -10.96 -1.15 4.12
N TRP A 46 -9.67 -1.33 3.83
CA TRP A 46 -9.00 -0.67 2.72
C TRP A 46 -9.68 -0.98 1.38
N HIS A 47 -9.94 -2.27 1.07
CA HIS A 47 -10.67 -2.66 -0.13
C HIS A 47 -12.08 -2.05 -0.16
N ARG A 48 -12.78 -2.07 0.98
CA ARG A 48 -14.13 -1.51 1.10
C ARG A 48 -14.15 -0.02 0.79
N ARG A 49 -13.23 0.74 1.37
CA ARG A 49 -13.05 2.18 1.14
C ARG A 49 -12.76 2.51 -0.33
N HIS A 50 -12.06 1.63 -1.04
CA HIS A 50 -11.75 1.80 -2.46
C HIS A 50 -12.76 1.17 -3.43
N GLY A 51 -13.85 0.58 -2.92
CA GLY A 51 -14.83 -0.12 -3.78
C GLY A 51 -14.26 -1.39 -4.43
N LEU A 52 -13.21 -1.97 -3.86
CA LEU A 52 -12.55 -3.20 -4.30
C LEU A 52 -12.98 -4.44 -3.49
N HIS A 53 -14.05 -4.31 -2.69
CA HIS A 53 -14.66 -5.41 -1.96
C HIS A 53 -15.66 -6.13 -2.87
N GLY A 54 -15.71 -7.46 -2.80
CA GLY A 54 -16.60 -8.31 -3.58
C GLY A 54 -17.24 -9.39 -2.71
#